data_AF-A0A9Q1I850-F1
#
_entry.id   AF-A0A9Q1I850-F1
#
_cell.length_a   1.000
_cell.length_b   1.000
_cell.length_c   1.000
_cell.angle_alpha   90.00
_cell.angle_beta   90.00
_cell.angle_gamma   90.00
#
_symmetry.space_group_name_H-M   'P 1'
#
loop_
_entity.id
_entity.type
_entity.pdbx_description
1 polymer ?
#
loop_
_entity_poly.entity_id
_entity_poly.type
_entity_poly.pdbx_seq_one_letter_code
_entity_poly.pdbx_strand_id
1 'polypeptide(L)'
;MNTVGFAIYEVPEEASGQRNVHLNRSFFLRNASAARSETFINLREVCSRFCLPPGEYLILPSTFQPHENGDFVVRVFSEKQADFQELDDPVEYNAKEEEIDEDDVDQRFRSLFEQLAGQDCEISAFELRRILNKVITRRGDISTDGFTLQTCRNMINLLDKDGTGKLGLVEFKILWMKIEKYLNIYREKDVDQSGTMNSMEMRVAVEEAGFSLNNALHQVLVARYSEPELTIDFDNFISCLIRLESMFNTFKALDTNEEGEVEFNIMQWINVTLL
;
A
#
# COMPACT_ATOMS: atom_id res chain seq x y z
N MET A 1 -3.95 30.10 0.87
CA MET A 1 -2.50 29.87 0.84
C MET A 1 -2.12 29.25 2.16
N ASN A 2 -1.34 28.18 2.13
CA ASN A 2 -1.00 27.40 3.31
C ASN A 2 0.20 28.06 4.00
N THR A 3 0.30 27.92 5.32
CA THR A 3 1.51 28.30 6.05
C THR A 3 2.56 27.23 5.80
N VAL A 4 3.65 27.57 5.11
CA VAL A 4 4.66 26.61 4.64
C VAL A 4 6.03 26.90 5.24
N GLY A 5 6.87 25.87 5.29
CA GLY A 5 8.24 25.94 5.77
C GLY A 5 8.99 24.65 5.42
N PHE A 6 10.23 24.56 5.86
CA PHE A 6 11.04 23.35 5.65
C PHE A 6 12.07 23.18 6.76
N ALA A 7 12.49 21.94 6.96
CA ALA A 7 13.59 21.59 7.86
C ALA A 7 14.67 20.79 7.10
N ILE A 8 15.90 20.91 7.54
CA ILE A 8 17.08 20.23 6.99
C ILE A 8 17.68 19.36 8.09
N TYR A 9 17.83 18.07 7.83
CA TYR A 9 18.44 17.10 8.74
C TYR A 9 19.70 16.54 8.11
N GLU A 10 20.71 16.27 8.93
CA GLU A 10 21.89 15.52 8.49
C GLU A 10 21.53 14.04 8.36
N VAL A 11 21.95 13.41 7.26
CA VAL A 11 21.70 11.98 7.04
C VAL A 11 22.70 11.17 7.89
N PRO A 12 22.24 10.18 8.66
CA PRO A 12 23.13 9.30 9.43
C PRO A 12 24.14 8.59 8.52
N GLU A 13 25.35 8.36 9.02
CA GLU A 13 26.39 7.61 8.27
C GLU A 13 25.90 6.24 7.79
N GLU A 14 25.01 5.60 8.56
CA GLU A 14 24.38 4.30 8.27
C GLU A 14 23.52 4.32 7.00
N ALA A 15 22.92 5.47 6.70
CA ALA A 15 22.07 5.72 5.55
C ALA A 15 22.80 6.46 4.42
N SER A 16 24.08 6.79 4.61
CA SER A 16 24.81 7.62 3.67
C SER A 16 25.07 6.89 2.34
N GLY A 17 24.84 7.59 1.23
CA GLY A 17 24.92 7.04 -0.12
C GLY A 17 23.80 6.08 -0.53
N GLN A 18 22.83 5.82 0.36
CA GLN A 18 21.66 5.00 0.04
C GLN A 18 20.58 5.87 -0.60
N ARG A 19 20.04 5.39 -1.72
CA ARG A 19 19.05 6.12 -2.53
C ARG A 19 17.60 5.91 -2.10
N ASN A 20 17.34 4.85 -1.35
CA ASN A 20 16.01 4.37 -0.99
C ASN A 20 15.86 4.35 0.54
N VAL A 21 16.13 5.49 1.20
CA VAL A 21 16.03 5.58 2.66
C VAL A 21 14.81 6.40 3.05
N HIS A 22 13.74 5.70 3.43
CA HIS A 22 12.65 6.32 4.14
C HIS A 22 12.98 6.44 5.64
N LEU A 23 13.27 7.66 6.09
CA LEU A 23 13.52 7.92 7.51
C LEU A 23 12.19 7.93 8.26
N ASN A 24 11.98 6.94 9.12
CA ASN A 24 10.73 6.80 9.87
C ASN A 24 10.62 7.85 11.00
N ARG A 25 9.45 7.90 11.66
CA ARG A 25 9.18 8.79 12.81
C ARG A 25 10.26 8.75 13.89
N SER A 26 10.86 7.59 14.15
CA SER A 26 11.86 7.43 15.20
C SER A 26 13.15 8.19 14.90
N PHE A 27 13.51 8.36 13.62
CA PHE A 27 14.64 9.20 13.21
C PHE A 27 14.41 10.66 13.62
N PHE A 28 13.27 11.24 13.25
CA PHE A 28 12.97 12.66 13.53
C PHE A 28 12.75 12.97 15.01
N LEU A 29 12.39 11.97 15.82
CA LEU A 29 12.29 12.12 17.27
C LEU A 29 13.66 12.16 17.97
N ARG A 30 14.70 11.57 17.34
CA ARG A 30 16.04 11.43 17.93
C ARG A 30 17.05 12.44 17.38
N ASN A 31 16.83 12.95 16.17
CA ASN A 31 17.76 13.82 15.48
C ASN A 31 17.23 15.26 15.44
N ALA A 32 18.08 16.22 15.80
CA ALA A 32 17.76 17.63 15.66
C ALA A 32 17.97 18.08 14.20
N SER A 33 17.20 19.07 13.76
CA SER A 33 17.44 19.71 12.46
C SER A 33 18.77 20.46 12.48
N ALA A 34 19.58 20.27 11.43
CA ALA A 34 20.82 20.99 11.20
C ALA A 34 20.53 22.44 10.78
N ALA A 35 19.45 22.65 10.03
CA ALA A 35 18.94 23.95 9.63
C ALA A 35 17.43 23.88 9.40
N ARG A 36 16.76 25.03 9.34
CA ARG A 36 15.32 25.12 9.04
C ARG A 36 14.98 26.52 8.54
N SER A 37 13.86 26.66 7.85
CA SER A 37 13.28 27.97 7.57
C SER A 37 13.05 28.73 8.88
N GLU A 38 13.38 30.03 8.91
CA GLU A 38 13.28 30.85 10.13
C GLU A 38 11.88 30.84 10.74
N THR A 39 10.85 30.90 9.89
CA THR A 39 9.45 30.82 10.27
C THR A 39 8.65 30.03 9.25
N PHE A 40 7.63 29.32 9.74
CA PHE A 40 6.55 28.84 8.90
C PHE A 40 5.64 30.04 8.61
N ILE A 41 5.52 30.42 7.35
CA ILE A 41 4.83 31.64 6.95
C ILE A 41 3.89 31.38 5.77
N ASN A 42 2.80 32.12 5.74
CA ASN A 42 1.80 32.05 4.67
C ASN A 42 2.24 32.91 3.48
N LEU A 43 3.28 32.46 2.79
CA LEU A 43 3.77 33.06 1.54
C LEU A 43 3.82 31.99 0.45
N ARG A 44 3.80 32.44 -0.81
CA ARG A 44 3.95 31.54 -1.97
C ARG A 44 5.31 30.84 -2.01
N GLU A 45 6.35 31.48 -1.48
CA GLU A 45 7.70 30.93 -1.41
C GLU A 45 8.35 31.31 -0.07
N VAL A 46 9.09 30.36 0.50
CA VAL A 46 9.95 30.55 1.66
C VAL A 46 11.37 30.21 1.24
N CYS A 47 12.28 31.18 1.37
CA CYS A 47 13.67 31.06 0.96
C CYS A 47 14.58 31.35 2.16
N SER A 48 15.69 30.61 2.27
CA SER A 48 16.69 30.83 3.30
C SER A 48 18.08 30.46 2.75
N ARG A 49 19.10 31.13 3.25
CA ARG A 49 20.50 30.87 2.89
C ARG A 49 21.21 30.23 4.07
N PHE A 50 21.89 29.11 3.82
CA PHE A 50 22.63 28.36 4.83
C PHE A 50 24.09 28.18 4.42
N CYS A 51 24.94 27.95 5.42
CA CYS A 51 26.31 27.47 5.25
C CYS A 51 26.45 26.25 6.17
N LEU A 52 26.43 25.06 5.57
CA LEU A 52 26.51 23.79 6.27
C LEU A 52 27.86 23.11 5.98
N PRO A 53 28.40 22.31 6.91
CA PRO A 53 29.57 21.48 6.63
C PRO A 53 29.33 20.54 5.43
N PRO A 54 30.38 20.11 4.71
CA PRO A 54 30.24 19.09 3.68
C PRO A 54 29.62 17.81 4.25
N GLY A 55 28.55 17.30 3.62
CA GLY A 55 27.81 16.12 4.08
C GLY A 55 26.53 15.90 3.27
N GLU A 56 25.79 14.87 3.62
CA GLU A 56 24.49 14.55 3.04
C GLU A 56 23.35 15.06 3.93
N TYR A 57 22.36 15.71 3.31
CA TYR A 57 21.27 16.36 4.03
C TYR A 57 19.91 16.02 3.43
N LEU A 58 18.95 15.74 4.29
CA LEU A 58 17.53 15.59 3.94
C LEU A 58 16.82 16.94 4.08
N ILE A 59 16.17 17.40 3.01
CA ILE A 59 15.27 18.55 3.03
C ILE A 59 13.84 18.06 3.16
N LEU A 60 13.15 18.43 4.23
CA LEU A 60 11.76 18.09 4.50
C LEU A 60 10.87 19.33 4.36
N PRO A 61 10.26 19.58 3.19
CA PRO A 61 9.25 20.62 3.01
C PRO A 61 7.91 20.19 3.61
N SER A 62 7.20 21.09 4.28
CA SER A 62 5.86 20.80 4.81
C SER A 62 5.00 22.05 4.98
N THR A 63 3.70 21.85 5.15
CA THR A 63 2.81 22.83 5.76
C THR A 63 2.97 22.82 7.28
N PHE A 64 2.48 23.86 7.95
CA PHE A 64 2.51 23.95 9.41
C PHE A 64 1.50 22.98 10.05
N GLN A 65 0.28 22.94 9.52
CA GLN A 65 -0.75 21.99 9.94
C GLN A 65 -0.73 20.76 9.03
N PRO A 66 -1.00 19.56 9.59
CA PRO A 66 -1.16 18.34 8.79
C PRO A 66 -2.44 18.40 7.94
N HIS A 67 -2.54 17.50 6.96
CA HIS A 67 -3.73 17.32 6.10
C HIS A 67 -4.07 18.51 5.19
N GLU A 68 -3.12 19.41 4.97
CA GLU A 68 -3.25 20.52 4.03
C GLU A 68 -2.77 20.08 2.64
N ASN A 69 -3.69 20.02 1.68
CA ASN A 69 -3.34 19.69 0.29
C ASN A 69 -2.61 20.86 -0.39
N GLY A 70 -1.61 20.56 -1.19
CA GLY A 70 -0.95 21.56 -2.02
C GLY A 70 0.23 21.00 -2.82
N ASP A 71 0.40 21.54 -4.03
CA ASP A 71 1.57 21.29 -4.85
C ASP A 71 2.71 22.23 -4.46
N PHE A 72 3.95 21.77 -4.56
CA PHE A 72 5.12 22.57 -4.24
C PHE A 72 6.29 22.28 -5.19
N VAL A 73 7.30 23.14 -5.14
CA VAL A 73 8.59 22.94 -5.82
C VAL A 73 9.70 23.32 -4.86
N VAL A 74 10.74 22.48 -4.77
CA VAL A 74 11.97 22.78 -4.04
C VAL A 74 13.05 23.14 -5.05
N ARG A 75 13.74 24.26 -4.80
CA ARG A 75 14.87 24.72 -5.62
C ARG A 75 16.05 24.96 -4.71
N VAL A 76 17.19 24.35 -5.04
CA VAL A 76 18.42 24.52 -4.27
C VAL A 76 19.48 25.18 -5.15
N PHE A 77 20.10 26.22 -4.62
CA PHE A 77 21.19 26.94 -5.26
C PHE A 77 22.44 26.78 -4.40
N SER A 78 23.47 26.12 -4.95
CA SER A 78 24.74 25.88 -4.27
C SER A 78 25.87 26.66 -4.95
N GLU A 79 26.84 27.14 -4.17
CA GLU A 79 28.04 27.81 -4.71
C GLU A 79 28.95 26.81 -5.45
N LYS A 80 29.02 25.58 -4.95
CA LYS A 80 29.75 24.46 -5.54
C LYS A 80 28.77 23.42 -6.07
N GLN A 81 29.25 22.50 -6.89
CA GLN A 81 28.45 21.35 -7.32
C GLN A 81 27.89 20.62 -6.09
N ALA A 82 26.59 20.40 -6.10
CA ALA A 82 25.85 19.63 -5.12
C ALA A 82 24.89 18.73 -5.90
N ASP A 83 24.84 17.47 -5.50
CA ASP A 83 23.92 16.51 -6.09
C ASP A 83 22.59 16.59 -5.35
N PHE A 84 21.49 16.46 -6.10
CA PHE A 84 20.13 16.53 -5.58
C PHE A 84 19.34 15.32 -6.06
N GLN A 85 18.65 14.68 -5.14
CA GLN A 85 17.82 13.52 -5.42
C GLN A 85 16.57 13.55 -4.54
N GLU A 86 15.45 13.09 -5.10
CA GLU A 86 14.25 12.78 -4.33
C GLU A 86 14.44 11.44 -3.61
N LEU A 87 14.19 11.44 -2.30
CA LEU A 87 14.20 10.23 -1.48
C LEU A 87 12.79 9.65 -1.47
N ASP A 88 12.63 8.51 -2.14
CA ASP A 88 11.40 7.76 -2.17
C ASP A 88 11.69 6.26 -2.26
N ASP A 89 10.67 5.45 -1.96
CA ASP A 89 10.78 4.00 -1.98
C ASP A 89 10.65 3.44 -3.42
N PRO A 90 11.40 2.38 -3.76
CA PRO A 90 11.24 1.72 -5.05
C PRO A 90 9.87 1.07 -5.15
N VAL A 91 9.40 0.84 -6.37
CA VAL A 91 8.12 0.16 -6.60
C VAL A 91 8.37 -1.33 -6.75
N GLU A 92 8.18 -2.08 -5.67
CA GLU A 92 8.50 -3.51 -5.61
C GLU A 92 7.41 -4.31 -4.87
N TYR A 93 7.31 -5.59 -5.22
CA TYR A 93 6.44 -6.55 -4.54
C TYR A 93 7.22 -7.81 -4.17
N ASN A 94 7.40 -7.99 -2.86
CA ASN A 94 8.31 -8.98 -2.24
C ASN A 94 7.55 -9.93 -1.29
N ALA A 95 6.27 -10.19 -1.52
CA ALA A 95 5.56 -11.21 -0.75
C ALA A 95 5.94 -12.62 -1.21
N LYS A 96 6.04 -13.54 -0.24
CA LYS A 96 6.19 -14.97 -0.54
C LYS A 96 4.87 -15.51 -1.08
N GLU A 97 4.91 -16.12 -2.25
CA GLU A 97 3.80 -16.92 -2.75
C GLU A 97 3.70 -18.21 -1.92
N GLU A 98 2.49 -18.53 -1.48
CA GLU A 98 2.21 -19.79 -0.81
C GLU A 98 1.79 -20.81 -1.87
N GLU A 99 2.66 -21.78 -2.14
CA GLU A 99 2.31 -22.97 -2.90
C GLU A 99 1.62 -23.95 -1.94
N ILE A 100 0.34 -24.21 -2.18
CA ILE A 100 -0.47 -25.13 -1.40
C ILE A 100 -0.95 -26.22 -2.35
N ASP A 101 -0.70 -27.48 -2.01
CA ASP A 101 -1.28 -28.61 -2.71
C ASP A 101 -2.59 -29.06 -2.01
N GLU A 102 -3.39 -29.88 -2.68
CA GLU A 102 -4.60 -30.43 -2.09
C GLU A 102 -4.31 -31.16 -0.78
N ASP A 103 -3.19 -31.88 -0.69
CA ASP A 103 -2.78 -32.65 0.47
C ASP A 103 -2.46 -31.78 1.71
N ASP A 104 -2.12 -30.52 1.52
CA ASP A 104 -1.90 -29.56 2.61
C ASP A 104 -3.22 -29.05 3.22
N VAL A 105 -4.35 -29.28 2.52
CA VAL A 105 -5.67 -28.85 2.98
C VAL A 105 -6.24 -29.85 3.98
N ASP A 106 -6.30 -29.44 5.24
CA ASP A 106 -6.84 -30.25 6.33
C ASP A 106 -8.32 -30.65 6.12
N GLN A 107 -8.69 -31.82 6.67
CA GLN A 107 -10.04 -32.39 6.51
C GLN A 107 -11.15 -31.45 7.02
N ARG A 108 -10.85 -30.63 8.03
CA ARG A 108 -11.83 -29.71 8.62
C ARG A 108 -12.15 -28.57 7.65
N PHE A 109 -11.15 -28.04 6.96
CA PHE A 109 -11.31 -27.03 5.92
C PHE A 109 -12.01 -27.63 4.69
N ARG A 110 -11.67 -28.86 4.30
CA ARG A 110 -12.40 -29.58 3.23
C ARG A 110 -13.89 -29.70 3.53
N SER A 111 -14.25 -30.18 4.73
CA SER A 111 -15.65 -30.26 5.14
C SER A 111 -16.34 -28.89 5.25
N LEU A 112 -15.61 -27.84 5.63
CA LEU A 112 -16.15 -26.48 5.60
C LEU A 112 -16.40 -26.02 4.16
N PHE A 113 -15.46 -26.24 3.25
CA PHE A 113 -15.58 -25.92 1.84
C PHE A 113 -16.78 -26.64 1.22
N GLU A 114 -16.94 -27.95 1.42
CA GLU A 114 -18.08 -28.72 0.92
C GLU A 114 -19.44 -28.23 1.43
N GLN A 115 -19.49 -27.69 2.65
CA GLN A 115 -20.72 -27.09 3.20
C GLN A 115 -21.05 -25.71 2.61
N LEU A 116 -20.03 -25.03 2.09
CA LEU A 116 -20.12 -23.67 1.58
C LEU A 116 -20.26 -23.61 0.07
N ALA A 117 -19.59 -24.52 -0.63
CA ALA A 117 -19.61 -24.69 -2.07
C ALA A 117 -20.96 -25.26 -2.54
N GLY A 118 -21.35 -24.89 -3.75
CA GLY A 118 -22.60 -25.33 -4.37
C GLY A 118 -22.55 -26.78 -4.84
N GLN A 119 -23.53 -27.15 -5.67
CA GLN A 119 -23.57 -28.47 -6.34
C GLN A 119 -22.41 -28.68 -7.32
N ASP A 120 -21.78 -27.59 -7.74
CA ASP A 120 -20.62 -27.52 -8.63
C ASP A 120 -19.28 -27.67 -7.90
N CYS A 121 -19.27 -27.78 -6.57
CA CYS A 121 -18.06 -27.89 -5.75
C CYS A 121 -17.08 -26.72 -5.94
N GLU A 122 -17.61 -25.55 -6.30
CA GLU A 122 -16.86 -24.30 -6.47
C GLU A 122 -17.53 -23.18 -5.67
N ILE A 123 -16.78 -22.12 -5.37
CA ILE A 123 -17.30 -20.93 -4.68
C ILE A 123 -17.36 -19.75 -5.63
N SER A 124 -18.57 -19.27 -5.90
CA SER A 124 -18.79 -18.05 -6.69
C SER A 124 -18.58 -16.77 -5.86
N ALA A 125 -18.45 -15.62 -6.54
CA ALA A 125 -18.33 -14.31 -5.88
C ALA A 125 -19.49 -14.00 -4.91
N PHE A 126 -20.70 -14.46 -5.24
CA PHE A 126 -21.88 -14.27 -4.40
C PHE A 126 -21.83 -15.11 -3.13
N GLU A 127 -21.36 -16.36 -3.24
CA GLU A 127 -21.16 -17.25 -2.10
C GLU A 127 -20.02 -16.76 -1.22
N LEU A 128 -18.90 -16.38 -1.83
CA LEU A 128 -17.75 -15.79 -1.13
C LEU A 128 -18.16 -14.58 -0.30
N ARG A 129 -18.91 -13.63 -0.88
CA ARG A 129 -19.44 -12.48 -0.16
C ARG A 129 -20.27 -12.88 1.05
N ARG A 130 -21.18 -13.86 0.87
CA ARG A 130 -22.04 -14.34 1.96
C ARG A 130 -21.23 -15.01 3.07
N ILE A 131 -20.19 -15.75 2.72
CA ILE A 131 -19.30 -16.43 3.66
C ILE A 131 -18.52 -15.39 4.47
N LEU A 132 -17.81 -14.50 3.79
CA LEU A 132 -16.94 -13.53 4.44
C LEU A 132 -17.74 -12.56 5.33
N ASN A 133 -18.90 -12.08 4.87
CA ASN A 133 -19.72 -11.17 5.67
C ASN A 133 -20.32 -11.85 6.90
N LYS A 134 -20.61 -13.16 6.86
CA LYS A 134 -21.01 -13.90 8.07
C LYS A 134 -19.90 -14.01 9.10
N VAL A 135 -18.64 -14.02 8.68
CA VAL A 135 -17.48 -14.07 9.59
C VAL A 135 -17.17 -12.70 10.15
N ILE A 136 -17.16 -11.67 9.30
CA ILE A 136 -16.86 -10.29 9.70
C ILE A 136 -17.95 -9.71 10.62
N THR A 137 -19.23 -9.92 10.33
CA THR A 137 -20.32 -9.37 11.18
C THR A 137 -20.33 -9.91 12.61
N ARG A 138 -19.60 -11.00 12.89
CA ARG A 138 -19.43 -11.55 14.25
C ARG A 138 -18.26 -10.92 14.99
N ARG A 139 -17.43 -10.14 14.31
CA ARG A 139 -16.26 -9.44 14.85
C ARG A 139 -16.67 -8.03 15.24
N GLY A 140 -16.32 -7.63 16.46
CA GLY A 140 -16.55 -6.27 16.98
C GLY A 140 -15.31 -5.39 16.93
N ASP A 141 -14.17 -5.96 16.54
CA ASP A 141 -12.85 -5.34 16.43
C ASP A 141 -12.57 -4.72 15.05
N ILE A 142 -13.54 -4.75 14.13
CA ILE A 142 -13.41 -4.21 12.77
C ILE A 142 -14.66 -3.38 12.48
N SER A 143 -14.48 -2.14 12.04
CA SER A 143 -15.56 -1.29 11.56
C SER A 143 -15.64 -1.42 10.04
N THR A 144 -16.66 -2.10 9.52
CA THR A 144 -16.90 -2.25 8.08
C THR A 144 -18.37 -2.60 7.81
N ASP A 145 -18.89 -2.16 6.67
CA ASP A 145 -20.21 -2.56 6.15
C ASP A 145 -20.21 -3.98 5.57
N GLY A 146 -19.04 -4.64 5.58
CA GLY A 146 -18.80 -5.96 5.03
C GLY A 146 -18.31 -5.89 3.58
N PHE A 147 -17.83 -7.02 3.08
CA PHE A 147 -17.28 -7.12 1.73
C PHE A 147 -18.32 -6.81 0.66
N THR A 148 -17.91 -5.96 -0.28
CA THR A 148 -18.68 -5.71 -1.49
C THR A 148 -18.54 -6.87 -2.49
N LEU A 149 -19.49 -6.96 -3.42
CA LEU A 149 -19.41 -7.96 -4.49
C LEU A 149 -18.20 -7.70 -5.41
N GLN A 150 -17.79 -6.44 -5.56
CA GLN A 150 -16.64 -6.09 -6.38
C GLN A 150 -15.35 -6.60 -5.76
N THR A 151 -15.14 -6.41 -4.45
CA THR A 151 -13.97 -6.97 -3.76
C THR A 151 -13.92 -8.48 -3.88
N CYS A 152 -15.06 -9.17 -3.72
CA CYS A 152 -15.13 -10.62 -3.90
C CYS A 152 -14.78 -11.05 -5.33
N ARG A 153 -15.18 -10.29 -6.36
CA ARG A 153 -14.77 -10.57 -7.76
C ARG A 153 -13.28 -10.37 -7.96
N ASN A 154 -12.70 -9.30 -7.43
CA ASN A 154 -11.26 -9.05 -7.51
C ASN A 154 -10.46 -10.19 -6.82
N MET A 155 -10.94 -10.70 -5.69
CA MET A 155 -10.33 -11.84 -5.01
C MET A 155 -10.34 -13.10 -5.86
N ILE A 156 -11.44 -13.36 -6.57
CA ILE A 156 -11.55 -14.51 -7.47
C ILE A 156 -10.61 -14.32 -8.66
N ASN A 157 -10.65 -13.17 -9.33
CA ASN A 157 -9.79 -12.88 -10.48
C ASN A 157 -8.28 -13.04 -10.17
N LEU A 158 -7.86 -12.78 -8.92
CA LEU A 158 -6.47 -12.96 -8.51
C LEU A 158 -6.05 -14.45 -8.45
N LEU A 159 -6.97 -15.35 -8.11
CA LEU A 159 -6.66 -16.74 -7.75
C LEU A 159 -7.22 -17.77 -8.73
N ASP A 160 -8.20 -17.38 -9.56
CA ASP A 160 -8.84 -18.18 -10.60
C ASP A 160 -7.83 -18.49 -11.72
N LYS A 161 -7.06 -19.56 -11.54
CA LYS A 161 -6.02 -19.97 -12.49
C LYS A 161 -6.62 -20.70 -13.70
N ASP A 162 -7.80 -21.30 -13.53
CA ASP A 162 -8.46 -22.10 -14.56
C ASP A 162 -9.49 -21.31 -15.39
N GLY A 163 -9.79 -20.06 -14.99
CA GLY A 163 -10.66 -19.14 -15.71
C GLY A 163 -12.14 -19.49 -15.57
N THR A 164 -12.51 -20.22 -14.52
CA THR A 164 -13.90 -20.63 -14.25
C THR A 164 -14.77 -19.49 -13.75
N GLY A 165 -14.15 -18.40 -13.26
CA GLY A 165 -14.82 -17.29 -12.57
C GLY A 165 -15.28 -17.66 -11.16
N LYS A 166 -14.75 -18.74 -10.59
CA LYS A 166 -15.06 -19.25 -9.25
C LYS A 166 -13.79 -19.79 -8.60
N LEU A 167 -13.90 -20.27 -7.36
CA LEU A 167 -12.77 -20.82 -6.61
C LEU A 167 -12.97 -22.30 -6.32
N GLY A 168 -11.98 -23.10 -6.71
CA GLY A 168 -11.81 -24.46 -6.22
C GLY A 168 -11.32 -24.51 -4.78
N LEU A 169 -11.15 -25.72 -4.24
CA LEU A 169 -10.75 -25.95 -2.84
C LEU A 169 -9.39 -25.31 -2.51
N VAL A 170 -8.38 -25.55 -3.34
CA VAL A 170 -7.01 -25.06 -3.14
C VAL A 170 -6.95 -23.54 -3.26
N GLU A 171 -7.58 -22.98 -4.29
CA GLU A 171 -7.65 -21.54 -4.51
C GLU A 171 -8.36 -20.83 -3.35
N PHE A 172 -9.48 -21.40 -2.87
CA PHE A 172 -10.18 -20.88 -1.70
C PHE A 172 -9.33 -20.97 -0.42
N LYS A 173 -8.51 -22.02 -0.26
CA LYS A 173 -7.58 -22.14 0.88
C LYS A 173 -6.52 -21.04 0.85
N ILE A 174 -5.91 -20.80 -0.31
CA ILE A 174 -4.93 -19.71 -0.50
C ILE A 174 -5.59 -18.36 -0.20
N LEU A 175 -6.80 -18.13 -0.73
CA LEU A 175 -7.54 -16.90 -0.44
C LEU A 175 -7.77 -16.70 1.05
N TRP A 176 -8.20 -17.75 1.73
CA TRP A 176 -8.51 -17.71 3.16
C TRP A 176 -7.27 -17.34 3.99
N MET A 177 -6.12 -17.95 3.68
CA MET A 177 -4.84 -17.64 4.35
C MET A 177 -4.40 -16.20 4.10
N LYS A 178 -4.55 -15.70 2.87
CA LYS A 178 -4.29 -14.28 2.54
C LYS A 178 -5.19 -13.34 3.33
N ILE A 179 -6.50 -13.61 3.39
CA ILE A 179 -7.44 -12.80 4.18
C ILE A 179 -7.09 -12.83 5.67
N GLU A 180 -6.72 -13.99 6.23
CA GLU A 180 -6.28 -14.09 7.62
C GLU A 180 -4.99 -13.30 7.88
N LYS A 181 -4.00 -13.37 6.97
CA LYS A 181 -2.77 -12.57 7.05
C LYS A 181 -3.08 -11.08 7.02
N TYR A 182 -3.86 -10.62 6.05
CA TYR A 182 -4.22 -9.21 5.92
C TYR A 182 -5.09 -8.73 7.07
N LEU A 183 -5.94 -9.59 7.63
CA LEU A 183 -6.69 -9.29 8.85
C LEU A 183 -5.76 -9.08 10.06
N ASN A 184 -4.74 -9.91 10.23
CA ASN A 184 -3.77 -9.75 11.31
C ASN A 184 -2.99 -8.44 11.16
N ILE A 185 -2.49 -8.15 9.95
CA ILE A 185 -1.83 -6.88 9.65
C ILE A 185 -2.78 -5.72 9.98
N TYR A 186 -4.04 -5.83 9.55
CA TYR A 186 -5.00 -4.75 9.75
C TYR A 186 -5.20 -4.40 11.23
N ARG A 187 -5.35 -5.43 12.06
CA ARG A 187 -5.53 -5.27 13.50
C ARG A 187 -4.26 -4.82 14.23
N GLU A 188 -3.10 -5.27 13.80
CA GLU A 188 -1.83 -4.89 14.43
C GLU A 188 -1.45 -3.44 14.13
N LYS A 189 -1.83 -2.93 12.95
CA LYS A 189 -1.50 -1.56 12.51
C LYS A 189 -2.59 -0.54 12.83
N ASP A 190 -3.79 -0.95 13.23
CA ASP A 190 -4.83 -0.08 13.83
C ASP A 190 -4.39 0.33 15.25
N VAL A 191 -3.48 1.31 15.33
CA VAL A 191 -2.83 1.72 16.58
C VAL A 191 -3.80 2.47 17.48
N ASP A 192 -4.72 3.23 16.87
CA ASP A 192 -5.73 3.99 17.59
C ASP A 192 -6.97 3.18 17.97
N GLN A 193 -7.05 1.91 17.53
CA GLN A 193 -8.15 0.98 17.78
C GLN A 193 -9.49 1.56 17.33
N SER A 194 -9.48 2.36 16.26
CA SER A 194 -10.69 2.92 15.69
C SER A 194 -11.53 1.89 14.94
N GLY A 195 -10.94 0.73 14.61
CA GLY A 195 -11.52 -0.27 13.72
C GLY A 195 -11.40 0.09 12.23
N THR A 196 -10.79 1.23 11.93
CA THR A 196 -10.49 1.77 10.58
C THR A 196 -9.01 2.13 10.47
N MET A 197 -8.47 2.21 9.26
CA MET A 197 -7.10 2.69 9.05
C MET A 197 -7.08 4.12 8.56
N ASN A 198 -6.19 4.94 9.11
CA ASN A 198 -5.83 6.22 8.50
C ASN A 198 -4.70 6.05 7.44
N SER A 199 -4.38 7.13 6.72
CA SER A 199 -3.38 7.11 5.65
C SER A 199 -1.95 6.74 6.11
N MET A 200 -1.59 7.05 7.36
CA MET A 200 -0.27 6.69 7.91
C MET A 200 -0.21 5.19 8.24
N GLU A 201 -1.28 4.65 8.83
CA GLU A 201 -1.40 3.22 9.13
C GLU A 201 -1.43 2.39 7.85
N MET A 202 -2.13 2.87 6.83
CA MET A 202 -2.19 2.25 5.50
C MET A 202 -0.79 2.08 4.89
N ARG A 203 0.08 3.10 4.98
CA ARG A 203 1.46 3.00 4.46
C ARG A 203 2.21 1.83 5.11
N VAL A 204 2.23 1.79 6.44
CA VAL A 204 2.93 0.73 7.19
C VAL A 204 2.30 -0.64 6.95
N ALA A 205 0.98 -0.72 6.79
CA ALA A 205 0.28 -1.96 6.51
C ALA A 205 0.59 -2.51 5.10
N VAL A 206 0.71 -1.65 4.10
CA VAL A 206 1.09 -2.01 2.73
C VAL A 206 2.54 -2.51 2.68
N GLU A 207 3.44 -1.86 3.42
CA GLU A 207 4.84 -2.32 3.59
C GLU A 207 4.90 -3.71 4.24
N GLU A 208 4.16 -3.93 5.34
CA GLU A 208 4.08 -5.23 6.04
C GLU A 208 3.47 -6.33 5.16
N ALA A 209 2.55 -5.96 4.26
CA ALA A 209 1.98 -6.89 3.28
C ALA A 209 2.99 -7.33 2.21
N GLY A 210 4.14 -6.63 2.10
CA GLY A 210 5.24 -6.95 1.21
C GLY A 210 5.37 -6.03 0.00
N PHE A 211 4.68 -4.89 -0.02
CA PHE A 211 4.76 -3.90 -1.10
C PHE A 211 5.63 -2.72 -0.69
N SER A 212 6.62 -2.38 -1.50
CA SER A 212 7.34 -1.12 -1.41
C SER A 212 6.80 -0.20 -2.50
N LEU A 213 6.31 0.99 -2.15
CA LEU A 213 5.68 1.91 -3.08
C LEU A 213 6.15 3.33 -2.83
N ASN A 214 6.30 4.10 -3.90
CA ASN A 214 6.65 5.50 -3.81
C ASN A 214 5.47 6.36 -3.26
N ASN A 215 5.76 7.61 -2.90
CA ASN A 215 4.79 8.55 -2.33
C ASN A 215 3.60 8.79 -3.27
N ALA A 216 3.83 8.88 -4.57
CA ALA A 216 2.78 9.11 -5.55
C ALA A 216 1.77 7.96 -5.57
N LEU A 217 2.23 6.71 -5.51
CA LEU A 217 1.35 5.54 -5.44
C LEU A 217 0.58 5.49 -4.12
N HIS A 218 1.23 5.79 -2.98
CA HIS A 218 0.50 5.90 -1.70
C HIS A 218 -0.62 6.94 -1.74
N GLN A 219 -0.40 8.09 -2.38
CA GLN A 219 -1.45 9.10 -2.57
C GLN A 219 -2.61 8.57 -3.42
N VAL A 220 -2.31 7.83 -4.50
CA VAL A 220 -3.35 7.18 -5.33
C VAL A 220 -4.13 6.14 -4.53
N LEU A 221 -3.47 5.33 -3.70
CA LEU A 221 -4.15 4.34 -2.87
C LEU A 221 -5.12 5.00 -1.90
N VAL A 222 -4.65 6.02 -1.16
CA VAL A 222 -5.50 6.76 -0.22
C VAL A 222 -6.66 7.41 -0.98
N ALA A 223 -6.39 8.17 -2.05
CA ALA A 223 -7.44 8.86 -2.81
C ALA A 223 -8.48 7.91 -3.42
N ARG A 224 -8.12 6.66 -3.72
CA ARG A 224 -9.01 5.69 -4.38
C ARG A 224 -9.84 4.87 -3.40
N TYR A 225 -9.27 4.54 -2.24
CA TYR A 225 -9.80 3.56 -1.30
C TYR A 225 -10.22 4.17 0.04
N SER A 226 -9.89 5.44 0.33
CA SER A 226 -10.36 6.10 1.54
C SER A 226 -11.81 6.59 1.41
N GLU A 227 -12.52 6.55 2.52
CA GLU A 227 -13.80 7.21 2.72
C GLU A 227 -13.62 8.73 2.93
N PRO A 228 -14.71 9.54 2.96
CA PRO A 228 -14.64 11.00 3.07
C PRO A 228 -13.82 11.52 4.26
N GLU A 229 -13.73 10.75 5.34
CA GLU A 229 -12.96 11.06 6.55
C GLU A 229 -11.47 10.65 6.46
N LEU A 230 -10.98 10.26 5.28
CA LEU A 230 -9.63 9.72 5.04
C LEU A 230 -9.33 8.43 5.82
N THR A 231 -10.38 7.69 6.17
CA THR A 231 -10.33 6.38 6.78
C THR A 231 -10.51 5.30 5.72
N ILE A 232 -9.91 4.14 5.93
CA ILE A 232 -9.98 2.97 5.05
C ILE A 232 -10.51 1.83 5.90
N ASP A 233 -11.68 1.31 5.53
CA ASP A 233 -12.26 0.15 6.18
C ASP A 233 -11.62 -1.16 5.68
N PHE A 234 -11.98 -2.28 6.28
CA PHE A 234 -11.37 -3.56 5.93
C PHE A 234 -11.72 -4.05 4.52
N ASP A 235 -12.91 -3.76 3.98
CA ASP A 235 -13.25 -4.12 2.59
C ASP A 235 -12.33 -3.38 1.60
N ASN A 236 -12.19 -2.07 1.77
CA ASN A 236 -11.34 -1.25 0.92
C ASN A 236 -9.85 -1.61 1.06
N PHE A 237 -9.38 -1.91 2.27
CA PHE A 237 -8.01 -2.38 2.51
C PHE A 237 -7.71 -3.66 1.72
N ILE A 238 -8.57 -4.68 1.84
CA ILE A 238 -8.38 -5.95 1.12
C ILE A 238 -8.51 -5.73 -0.39
N SER A 239 -9.50 -4.96 -0.83
CA SER A 239 -9.69 -4.64 -2.26
C SER A 239 -8.47 -3.96 -2.86
N CYS A 240 -7.81 -3.09 -2.09
CA CYS A 240 -6.55 -2.45 -2.46
C CYS A 240 -5.42 -3.47 -2.62
N LEU A 241 -5.14 -4.28 -1.59
CA LEU A 241 -4.02 -5.22 -1.62
C LEU A 241 -4.17 -6.29 -2.70
N ILE A 242 -5.37 -6.84 -2.87
CA ILE A 242 -5.66 -7.84 -3.91
C ILE A 242 -5.49 -7.24 -5.31
N ARG A 243 -5.96 -6.01 -5.53
CA ARG A 243 -5.79 -5.34 -6.83
C ARG A 243 -4.31 -5.02 -7.10
N LEU A 244 -3.58 -4.56 -6.10
CA LEU A 244 -2.16 -4.26 -6.20
C LEU A 244 -1.36 -5.53 -6.53
N GLU A 245 -1.62 -6.63 -5.83
CA GLU A 245 -1.02 -7.94 -6.11
C GLU A 245 -1.29 -8.39 -7.55
N SER A 246 -2.54 -8.32 -7.99
CA SER A 246 -2.92 -8.70 -9.37
C SER A 246 -2.16 -7.87 -10.41
N MET A 247 -2.02 -6.56 -10.19
CA MET A 247 -1.26 -5.67 -11.08
C MET A 247 0.23 -6.02 -11.12
N PHE A 248 0.87 -6.27 -9.97
CA PHE A 248 2.27 -6.69 -9.92
C PHE A 248 2.48 -8.05 -10.61
N ASN A 249 1.61 -9.02 -10.36
CA ASN A 249 1.70 -10.34 -10.98
C ASN A 249 1.51 -10.27 -12.49
N THR A 250 0.54 -9.48 -12.96
CA THR A 250 0.30 -9.26 -14.39
C THR A 250 1.48 -8.57 -15.05
N PHE A 251 2.05 -7.54 -14.42
CA PHE A 251 3.22 -6.85 -14.95
C PHE A 251 4.43 -7.78 -15.04
N LYS A 252 4.76 -8.51 -13.96
CA LYS A 252 5.87 -9.48 -13.93
C LYS A 252 5.70 -10.59 -14.98
N ALA A 253 4.47 -11.06 -15.21
CA ALA A 253 4.20 -12.08 -16.23
C ALA A 253 4.42 -11.57 -17.67
N LEU A 254 4.30 -10.26 -17.89
CA LEU A 254 4.46 -9.62 -19.19
C LEU A 254 5.88 -9.09 -19.43
N ASP A 255 6.58 -8.66 -18.39
CA ASP A 255 7.98 -8.23 -18.45
C ASP A 255 8.95 -9.43 -18.48
N THR A 256 8.91 -10.19 -19.57
CA THR A 256 9.71 -11.42 -19.73
C THR A 256 11.21 -11.18 -19.78
N ASN A 257 11.64 -9.94 -20.04
CA ASN A 257 13.06 -9.58 -20.16
C ASN A 257 13.60 -8.88 -18.91
N GLU A 258 12.77 -8.63 -17.90
CA GLU A 258 13.11 -7.86 -16.70
C GLU A 258 13.68 -6.46 -17.04
N GLU A 259 13.15 -5.85 -18.10
CA GLU A 259 13.58 -4.52 -18.56
C GLU A 259 12.89 -3.39 -17.78
N GLY A 260 11.83 -3.72 -17.02
CA GLY A 260 11.04 -2.75 -16.27
C GLY A 260 10.02 -1.98 -17.13
N GLU A 261 9.81 -2.40 -18.37
CA GLU A 261 8.89 -1.80 -19.33
C GLU A 261 8.07 -2.89 -20.05
N VAL A 262 6.80 -2.61 -20.33
CA VAL A 262 5.91 -3.52 -21.06
C VAL A 262 5.16 -2.75 -22.14
N GLU A 263 5.18 -3.26 -23.38
CA GLU A 263 4.44 -2.67 -24.50
C GLU A 263 3.07 -3.33 -24.68
N PHE A 264 2.04 -2.50 -24.88
CA PHE A 264 0.66 -2.95 -25.08
C PHE A 264 0.08 -2.41 -26.38
N ASN A 265 -0.61 -3.27 -27.12
CA ASN A 265 -1.63 -2.80 -28.06
C ASN A 265 -2.95 -2.50 -27.33
N ILE A 266 -3.88 -1.82 -28.01
CA ILE A 266 -5.16 -1.40 -27.39
C ILE A 266 -5.98 -2.56 -26.81
N MET A 267 -5.97 -3.73 -27.45
CA MET A 267 -6.74 -4.88 -27.00
C MET A 267 -6.12 -5.49 -25.75
N GLN A 268 -4.79 -5.61 -25.70
CA GLN A 268 -4.07 -6.07 -24.50
C GLN A 268 -4.25 -5.09 -23.34
N TRP A 269 -4.16 -3.78 -23.60
CA TRP A 269 -4.38 -2.75 -22.58
C TRP A 269 -5.79 -2.82 -21.98
N ILE A 270 -6.82 -2.94 -22.83
CA ILE A 270 -8.20 -3.06 -22.37
C ILE A 270 -8.40 -4.34 -21.55
N ASN A 271 -7.81 -5.47 -21.97
CA ASN A 271 -7.92 -6.71 -21.22
C ASN A 271 -7.28 -6.60 -19.83
N VAL A 272 -6.06 -6.06 -19.73
CA VAL A 272 -5.35 -5.90 -18.44
C VAL A 272 -6.06 -4.93 -17.50
N THR A 273 -6.67 -3.87 -18.03
CA THR A 273 -7.33 -2.84 -17.19
C THR A 273 -8.75 -3.21 -16.74
N LEU A 274 -9.41 -4.14 -17.42
CA LEU A 274 -10.75 -4.62 -17.09
C LEU A 274 -10.78 -5.80 -16.10
N LEU A 275 -9.67 -6.54 -15.99
CA LEU A 275 -9.49 -7.61 -15.00
C LEU A 275 -9.42 -7.05 -13.57
#